data_AF-A0A1Q7R8B3-F1
#
_entry.id   AF-A0A1Q7R8B3-F1
#
_cell.length_a   1.000
_cell.length_b   1.000
_cell.length_c   1.000
_cell.angle_alpha   90.00
_cell.angle_beta   90.00
_cell.angle_gamma   90.00
#
_symmetry.space_group_name_H-M   'P 1'
#
loop_
_entity.id
_entity.type
_entity.pdbx_description
1 polymer ?
#
loop_
_entity_poly.entity_id
_entity_poly.type
_entity_poly.pdbx_seq_one_letter_code
_entity_poly.pdbx_strand_id
1 'polypeptide(L)'
;MISRRPLLLGALVAGAACTEERLITPPPAASLAISPDSAIVLLGDSIFLQAVARDQSGHAFIGVPTAWATSNPVVATVSATGLAKGLALGRDTITAASGALAATAVLDVVPRPAIGFSADSVGFSAAASGPNPAPDTVNVANAGGGSLAGLAVGTIGYGAGATSWLTATLTRTTAPDTLVLTAQTGSLAAGTYTATVPVTAVNATNSPHTLKVTFTLN
;
A
#
# COMPACT_ATOMS: atom_id res chain seq x y z
N MET A 1 30.62 36.13 67.25
CA MET A 1 29.40 35.88 66.44
C MET A 1 28.38 36.92 66.91
N ILE A 2 27.86 37.89 66.14
CA ILE A 2 27.67 38.07 64.70
C ILE A 2 27.64 39.59 64.40
N SER A 3 28.20 39.93 63.24
CA SER A 3 28.34 41.26 62.64
C SER A 3 26.99 41.90 62.26
N ARG A 4 26.85 43.21 62.48
CA ARG A 4 25.80 44.06 61.89
C ARG A 4 26.25 44.56 60.53
N ARG A 5 25.49 44.27 59.48
CA ARG A 5 25.51 44.98 58.18
C ARG A 5 24.09 45.41 57.83
N PRO A 6 23.82 46.69 57.50
CA PRO A 6 22.56 47.10 56.92
C PRO A 6 22.58 46.82 55.41
N LEU A 7 21.51 46.25 54.87
CA LEU A 7 21.33 46.02 53.43
C LEU A 7 20.21 46.91 52.89
N LEU A 8 20.48 47.43 51.70
CA LEU A 8 19.78 48.49 50.98
C LEU A 8 18.30 48.22 50.71
N LEU A 9 17.54 49.32 50.68
CA LEU A 9 16.21 49.46 50.10
C LEU A 9 16.30 49.31 48.56
N GLY A 10 15.78 48.21 48.01
CA GLY A 10 15.57 48.03 46.58
C GLY A 10 14.09 47.90 46.28
N ALA A 11 13.50 48.94 45.68
CA ALA A 11 12.12 48.95 45.25
C ALA A 11 11.92 47.92 44.13
N LEU A 12 11.16 46.84 44.40
CA LEU A 12 10.68 45.94 43.37
C LEU A 12 9.41 46.55 42.78
N VAL A 13 9.53 47.16 41.60
CA VAL A 13 8.37 47.50 40.78
C VAL A 13 7.80 46.18 40.26
N ALA A 14 6.68 45.73 40.81
CA ALA A 14 5.90 44.64 40.26
C ALA A 14 5.27 45.10 38.95
N GLY A 15 5.98 44.90 37.83
CA GLY A 15 5.39 44.97 36.51
C GLY A 15 4.40 43.83 36.35
N ALA A 16 3.12 44.09 36.59
CA ALA A 16 2.05 43.21 36.17
C ALA A 16 1.99 43.23 34.64
N ALA A 17 2.80 42.40 33.99
CA ALA A 17 2.60 42.04 32.60
C ALA A 17 1.40 41.09 32.57
N CYS A 18 0.19 41.66 32.51
CA CYS A 18 -1.00 40.94 32.12
C CYS A 18 -0.84 40.65 30.61
N THR A 19 -0.28 39.49 30.27
CA THR A 19 -0.26 39.02 28.90
C THR A 19 -1.69 38.62 28.57
N GLU A 20 -2.45 39.51 27.92
CA GLU A 20 -3.75 39.14 27.36
C GLU A 20 -3.54 38.10 26.28
N GLU A 21 -3.95 36.86 26.56
CA GLU A 21 -4.12 35.82 25.57
C GLU A 21 -5.33 36.20 24.71
N ARG A 22 -5.07 37.00 23.67
CA ARG A 22 -6.06 37.40 22.67
C ARG A 22 -6.65 36.12 22.06
N LEU A 23 -7.85 35.75 22.50
CA LEU A 23 -8.65 34.69 21.87
C LEU A 23 -9.01 35.15 20.45
N ILE A 24 -8.19 34.75 19.48
CA ILE A 24 -8.46 35.01 18.07
C ILE A 24 -9.61 34.07 17.69
N THR A 25 -10.85 34.56 17.73
CA THR A 25 -11.99 33.78 17.25
C THR A 25 -11.79 33.50 15.76
N PRO A 26 -11.77 32.22 15.33
CA PRO A 26 -11.62 31.90 13.91
C PRO A 26 -12.71 32.59 13.09
N PRO A 27 -12.41 33.00 11.84
CA PRO A 27 -13.42 33.57 10.97
C PRO A 27 -14.59 32.58 10.77
N PRO A 28 -15.83 33.06 10.61
CA PRO A 28 -16.96 32.18 10.35
C PRO A 28 -16.76 31.46 9.02
N ALA A 29 -16.88 30.13 9.04
CA ALA A 29 -16.82 29.31 7.84
C ALA A 29 -18.08 29.53 6.98
N ALA A 30 -17.88 29.76 5.69
CA ALA A 30 -18.93 29.87 4.67
C ALA A 30 -19.10 28.57 3.86
N SER A 31 -18.02 27.78 3.71
CA SER A 31 -18.06 26.45 3.09
C SER A 31 -17.06 25.50 3.74
N LEU A 32 -17.25 24.20 3.52
CA LEU A 32 -16.41 23.13 4.02
C LEU A 32 -16.07 22.16 2.89
N ALA A 33 -14.85 21.66 2.86
CA ALA A 33 -14.39 20.61 1.95
C ALA A 33 -13.53 19.60 2.72
N ILE A 34 -13.39 18.37 2.18
CA ILE A 34 -12.42 17.38 2.67
C ILE A 34 -11.31 17.25 1.64
N SER A 35 -10.05 17.21 2.10
CA SER A 35 -8.89 16.95 1.27
C SER A 35 -8.11 15.72 1.78
N PRO A 36 -7.83 14.72 0.92
CA PRO A 36 -8.40 14.54 -0.42
C PRO A 36 -9.92 14.25 -0.38
N ASP A 37 -10.64 14.59 -1.45
CA ASP A 37 -12.08 14.31 -1.61
C ASP A 37 -12.37 12.86 -2.06
N SER A 38 -11.34 12.16 -2.51
CA SER A 38 -11.38 10.74 -2.81
C SER A 38 -10.01 10.09 -2.62
N ALA A 39 -9.98 8.83 -2.17
CA ALA A 39 -8.74 8.08 -2.05
C ALA A 39 -8.98 6.58 -2.25
N ILE A 40 -8.00 5.91 -2.86
CA ILE A 40 -7.87 4.46 -2.83
C ILE A 40 -7.00 4.10 -1.63
N VAL A 41 -7.48 3.19 -0.78
CA VAL A 41 -6.77 2.72 0.42
C VAL A 41 -6.60 1.21 0.32
N LEU A 42 -5.38 0.70 0.50
CA LEU A 42 -5.19 -0.75 0.58
C LEU A 42 -5.76 -1.27 1.90
N LEU A 43 -6.33 -2.47 1.87
CA LEU A 43 -6.90 -3.12 3.06
C LEU A 43 -5.94 -3.08 4.26
N GLY A 44 -6.41 -2.49 5.36
CA GLY A 44 -5.66 -2.32 6.61
C GLY A 44 -4.82 -1.04 6.71
N ASP A 45 -4.59 -0.32 5.61
CA ASP A 45 -3.87 0.96 5.60
C ASP A 45 -4.77 2.11 6.06
N SER A 46 -4.14 3.26 6.32
CA SER A 46 -4.82 4.47 6.78
C SER A 46 -4.38 5.69 5.98
N ILE A 47 -5.28 6.67 5.87
CA ILE A 47 -5.03 7.97 5.24
C ILE A 47 -5.54 9.07 6.16
N PHE A 48 -4.87 10.21 6.15
CA PHE A 48 -5.35 11.39 6.85
C PHE A 48 -6.24 12.23 5.94
N LEU A 49 -7.46 12.50 6.39
CA LEU A 49 -8.41 13.40 5.75
C LEU A 49 -8.43 14.72 6.53
N GLN A 50 -8.37 15.84 5.80
CA GLN A 50 -8.39 17.17 6.41
C GLN A 50 -9.66 17.91 6.00
N ALA A 51 -10.38 18.43 7.00
CA ALA A 51 -11.46 19.38 6.76
C ALA A 51 -10.87 20.78 6.55
N VAL A 52 -11.16 21.37 5.39
CA VAL A 52 -10.72 22.69 4.98
C VAL A 52 -11.95 23.58 4.86
N ALA A 53 -12.05 24.58 5.74
CA ALA A 53 -13.10 25.59 5.68
C ALA A 53 -12.67 26.75 4.79
N ARG A 54 -13.63 27.46 4.20
CA ARG A 54 -13.37 28.76 3.55
C ARG A 54 -14.29 29.82 4.10
N ASP A 55 -13.79 31.03 4.29
CA ASP A 55 -14.60 32.19 4.67
C ASP A 55 -15.42 32.74 3.48
N GLN A 56 -16.17 33.80 3.71
CA GLN A 56 -16.99 34.46 2.68
C GLN A 56 -16.17 35.07 1.54
N SER A 57 -14.89 35.34 1.78
CA SER A 57 -13.93 35.86 0.79
C SER A 57 -13.23 34.73 0.01
N GLY A 58 -13.55 33.48 0.32
CA GLY A 58 -12.94 32.29 -0.28
C GLY A 58 -11.59 31.88 0.33
N HIS A 59 -11.13 32.56 1.38
CA HIS A 59 -9.86 32.26 2.04
C HIS A 59 -9.97 30.96 2.83
N ALA A 60 -9.07 30.01 2.57
CA ALA A 60 -9.09 28.71 3.21
C ALA A 60 -8.41 28.72 4.58
N PHE A 61 -8.99 28.03 5.55
CA PHE A 61 -8.40 27.83 6.87
C PHE A 61 -8.74 26.44 7.43
N ILE A 62 -7.92 25.96 8.36
CA ILE A 62 -8.03 24.66 9.02
C ILE A 62 -8.30 24.84 10.51
N GLY A 63 -8.61 23.74 11.20
CA GLY A 63 -8.85 23.75 12.65
C GLY A 63 -10.27 24.10 13.07
N VAL A 64 -11.21 24.11 12.12
CA VAL A 64 -12.64 24.16 12.46
C VAL A 64 -13.03 22.92 13.28
N PRO A 65 -13.86 23.06 14.33
CA PRO A 65 -14.41 21.90 15.03
C PRO A 65 -15.11 21.00 14.03
N THR A 66 -14.64 19.76 13.90
CA THR A 66 -15.10 18.84 12.86
C THR A 66 -15.58 17.55 13.50
N ALA A 67 -16.84 17.20 13.26
CA ALA A 67 -17.37 15.89 13.55
C ALA A 67 -17.21 15.00 12.31
N TRP A 68 -16.59 13.84 12.48
CA TRP A 68 -16.36 12.87 11.40
C TRP A 68 -17.32 11.69 11.54
N ALA A 69 -17.81 11.19 10.41
CA ALA A 69 -18.65 10.01 10.34
C ALA A 69 -18.31 9.17 9.11
N THR A 70 -18.51 7.86 9.21
CA THR A 70 -18.42 6.89 8.11
C THR A 70 -19.83 6.41 7.75
N SER A 71 -20.08 6.17 6.47
CA SER A 71 -21.35 5.58 6.01
C SER A 71 -21.43 4.08 6.31
N ASN A 72 -20.30 3.39 6.41
CA ASN A 72 -20.22 1.96 6.69
C ASN A 72 -18.98 1.62 7.55
N PRO A 73 -19.15 1.48 8.88
CA PRO A 73 -18.05 1.17 9.79
C PRO A 73 -17.45 -0.23 9.61
N VAL A 74 -18.08 -1.12 8.81
CA VAL A 74 -17.50 -2.41 8.44
C VAL A 74 -16.44 -2.23 7.34
N VAL A 75 -16.62 -1.27 6.44
CA VAL A 75 -15.69 -1.00 5.32
C VAL A 75 -14.56 -0.10 5.76
N ALA A 76 -14.84 1.00 6.44
CA ALA A 76 -13.81 1.92 6.93
C ALA A 76 -14.22 2.59 8.24
N THR A 77 -13.23 3.04 9.02
CA THR A 77 -13.46 3.92 10.18
C THR A 77 -12.78 5.25 9.96
N VAL A 78 -13.20 6.28 10.69
CA VAL A 78 -12.54 7.59 10.73
C VAL A 78 -12.46 8.07 12.18
N SER A 79 -11.29 8.53 12.60
CA SER A 79 -11.07 9.08 13.94
C SER A 79 -11.64 10.51 14.07
N ALA A 80 -11.73 11.01 15.30
CA ALA A 80 -12.07 12.41 15.55
C ALA A 80 -11.07 13.41 14.94
N THR A 81 -9.85 12.98 14.61
CA THR A 81 -8.82 13.80 13.96
C THR A 81 -8.82 13.68 12.44
N GLY A 82 -9.72 12.89 11.84
CA GLY A 82 -9.77 12.66 10.39
C GLY A 82 -8.85 11.55 9.89
N LEU A 83 -8.26 10.73 10.77
CA LEU A 83 -7.50 9.54 10.35
C LEU A 83 -8.48 8.43 9.96
N ALA A 84 -8.56 8.13 8.67
CA ALA A 84 -9.43 7.08 8.15
C ALA A 84 -8.67 5.79 7.86
N LYS A 85 -9.26 4.63 8.19
CA LYS A 85 -8.65 3.30 8.04
C LYS A 85 -9.58 2.35 7.28
N GLY A 86 -9.05 1.68 6.26
CA GLY A 86 -9.77 0.63 5.54
C GLY A 86 -9.78 -0.70 6.30
N LEU A 87 -10.96 -1.27 6.53
CA LEU A 87 -11.18 -2.49 7.33
C LEU A 87 -11.68 -3.67 6.49
N ALA A 88 -12.49 -3.41 5.47
CA ALA A 88 -12.98 -4.42 4.53
C ALA A 88 -13.04 -3.82 3.12
N LEU A 89 -13.04 -4.69 2.10
CA LEU A 89 -13.12 -4.24 0.70
C LEU A 89 -14.45 -3.53 0.43
N GLY A 90 -14.38 -2.47 -0.38
CA GLY A 90 -15.56 -1.75 -0.83
C GLY A 90 -15.42 -0.24 -0.71
N ARG A 91 -16.50 0.44 -1.10
CA ARG A 91 -16.58 1.91 -1.09
C ARG A 91 -17.28 2.38 0.18
N ASP A 92 -16.70 3.38 0.83
CA ASP A 92 -17.27 4.09 1.98
C ASP A 92 -17.27 5.60 1.73
N THR A 93 -18.30 6.29 2.22
CA THR A 93 -18.36 7.76 2.22
C THR A 93 -18.06 8.28 3.62
N ILE A 94 -17.01 9.07 3.73
CA ILE A 94 -16.66 9.80 4.95
C ILE A 94 -17.31 11.18 4.90
N THR A 95 -17.96 11.58 5.99
CA THR A 95 -18.58 12.90 6.15
C THR A 95 -17.85 13.68 7.22
N ALA A 96 -17.53 14.94 6.93
CA ALA A 96 -17.06 15.94 7.89
C ALA A 96 -18.15 16.99 8.06
N ALA A 97 -18.53 17.29 9.31
CA ALA A 97 -19.52 18.31 9.64
C ALA A 97 -18.92 19.36 10.59
N SER A 98 -19.20 20.64 10.33
CA SER A 98 -18.83 21.76 11.18
C SER A 98 -19.96 22.79 11.22
N GLY A 99 -20.64 22.89 12.37
CA GLY A 99 -21.88 23.68 12.47
C GLY A 99 -22.95 23.16 11.51
N ALA A 100 -23.47 24.03 10.64
CA ALA A 100 -24.44 23.68 9.60
C ALA A 100 -23.80 23.22 8.27
N LEU A 101 -22.47 23.25 8.16
CA LEU A 101 -21.74 22.86 6.97
C LEU A 101 -21.38 21.37 7.02
N ALA A 102 -21.41 20.72 5.86
CA ALA A 102 -20.97 19.35 5.69
C ALA A 102 -20.20 19.19 4.38
N ALA A 103 -19.26 18.25 4.36
CA ALA A 103 -18.50 17.84 3.19
C ALA A 103 -18.32 16.31 3.21
N THR A 104 -18.14 15.73 2.04
CA THR A 104 -17.97 14.27 1.88
C THR A 104 -16.69 13.93 1.13
N ALA A 105 -16.06 12.82 1.51
CA ALA A 105 -14.97 12.20 0.79
C ALA A 105 -15.26 10.72 0.55
N VAL A 106 -14.80 10.19 -0.59
CA VAL A 106 -14.98 8.78 -0.95
C VAL A 106 -13.71 7.99 -0.65
N LEU A 107 -13.82 6.94 0.14
CA LEU A 107 -12.78 5.94 0.32
C LEU A 107 -13.13 4.68 -0.47
N ASP A 108 -12.23 4.24 -1.33
CA ASP A 108 -12.32 2.97 -2.03
C ASP A 108 -11.27 2.01 -1.45
N VAL A 109 -11.71 1.04 -0.65
CA VAL A 109 -10.83 0.08 0.01
C VAL A 109 -10.64 -1.12 -0.91
N VAL A 110 -9.41 -1.29 -1.39
CA VAL A 110 -9.04 -2.33 -2.36
C VAL A 110 -8.11 -3.37 -1.71
N PRO A 111 -8.05 -4.61 -2.24
CA PRO A 111 -7.13 -5.60 -1.70
C PRO A 111 -5.68 -5.19 -1.89
N ARG A 112 -4.77 -5.74 -1.09
CA ARG A 112 -3.33 -5.57 -1.33
C ARG A 112 -2.92 -6.26 -2.64
N PRO A 113 -1.83 -5.81 -3.29
CA PRO A 113 -1.31 -6.48 -4.47
C PRO A 113 -1.06 -7.96 -4.23
N ALA A 114 -1.29 -8.78 -5.25
CA ALA A 114 -1.04 -10.22 -5.22
C ALA A 114 -0.57 -10.69 -6.60
N ILE A 115 0.39 -11.61 -6.62
CA ILE A 115 0.90 -12.21 -7.86
C ILE A 115 -0.16 -13.21 -8.36
N GLY A 116 -0.66 -13.00 -9.57
CA GLY A 116 -1.54 -13.94 -10.26
C GLY A 116 -0.85 -14.52 -11.49
N PHE A 117 -0.91 -15.84 -11.66
CA PHE A 117 -0.49 -16.51 -12.88
C PHE A 117 -1.70 -16.86 -13.75
N SER A 118 -1.50 -16.84 -15.06
CA SER A 118 -2.49 -17.36 -16.01
C SER A 118 -2.64 -18.89 -15.98
N ALA A 119 -1.66 -19.61 -15.40
CA ALA A 119 -1.70 -21.05 -15.18
C ALA A 119 -0.89 -21.42 -13.92
N ASP A 120 -1.30 -22.47 -13.21
CA ASP A 120 -0.60 -22.98 -12.02
C ASP A 120 0.57 -23.92 -12.37
N SER A 121 0.59 -24.42 -13.60
CA SER A 121 1.64 -25.32 -14.08
C SER A 121 1.89 -25.21 -15.57
N VAL A 122 3.15 -25.45 -15.96
CA VAL A 122 3.60 -25.56 -17.36
C VAL A 122 4.23 -26.93 -17.61
N GLY A 123 4.01 -27.48 -18.80
CA GLY A 123 4.54 -28.78 -19.22
C GLY A 123 5.36 -28.68 -20.49
N PHE A 124 6.59 -29.18 -20.46
CA PHE A 124 7.44 -29.35 -21.65
C PHE A 124 7.51 -30.83 -22.04
N SER A 125 7.67 -31.10 -23.33
CA SER A 125 7.98 -32.44 -23.82
C SER A 125 8.97 -32.41 -24.98
N ALA A 126 9.91 -33.36 -25.00
CA ALA A 126 10.87 -33.54 -26.08
C ALA A 126 11.36 -35.00 -26.13
N ALA A 127 12.07 -35.38 -27.19
CA ALA A 127 12.81 -36.65 -27.22
C ALA A 127 14.11 -36.52 -26.43
N ALA A 128 14.53 -37.58 -25.72
CA ALA A 128 15.81 -37.60 -25.00
C ALA A 128 16.99 -37.34 -25.97
N SER A 129 17.91 -36.46 -25.57
CA SER A 129 19.01 -35.96 -26.42
C SER A 129 18.56 -35.28 -27.75
N GLY A 130 17.27 -34.97 -27.90
CA GLY A 130 16.71 -34.25 -29.03
C GLY A 130 16.87 -32.72 -28.90
N PRO A 131 16.34 -31.93 -29.84
CA PRO A 131 16.34 -30.47 -29.72
C PRO A 131 15.51 -30.00 -28.53
N ASN A 132 15.84 -28.82 -28.00
CA ASN A 132 15.05 -28.19 -26.95
C ASN A 132 13.61 -27.96 -27.42
N PRO A 133 12.60 -28.15 -26.55
CA PRO A 133 11.24 -27.75 -26.86
C PRO A 133 11.14 -26.22 -27.06
N ALA A 134 10.07 -25.77 -27.72
CA ALA A 134 9.80 -24.34 -27.83
C ALA A 134 9.62 -23.72 -26.43
N PRO A 135 10.04 -22.45 -26.22
CA PRO A 135 9.72 -21.70 -25.02
C PRO A 135 8.21 -21.64 -24.76
N ASP A 136 7.83 -21.58 -23.49
CA ASP A 136 6.45 -21.34 -23.07
C ASP A 136 6.36 -20.08 -22.21
N THR A 137 5.18 -19.50 -22.09
CA THR A 137 4.96 -18.22 -21.41
C THR A 137 3.79 -18.28 -20.45
N VAL A 138 3.97 -17.66 -19.28
CA VAL A 138 2.90 -17.45 -18.30
C VAL A 138 2.73 -15.97 -18.08
N ASN A 139 1.54 -15.45 -18.33
CA ASN A 139 1.19 -14.08 -17.94
C ASN A 139 1.19 -13.96 -16.41
N VAL A 140 1.87 -12.93 -15.90
CA VAL A 140 1.94 -12.54 -14.50
C VAL A 140 1.18 -11.23 -14.33
N ALA A 141 0.05 -11.28 -13.64
CA ALA A 141 -0.85 -10.15 -13.42
C ALA A 141 -0.93 -9.76 -11.94
N ASN A 142 -1.41 -8.55 -11.66
CA ASN A 142 -1.85 -8.20 -10.30
C ASN A 142 -3.26 -8.77 -10.09
N ALA A 143 -3.37 -9.79 -9.24
CA ALA A 143 -4.65 -10.37 -8.83
C ALA A 143 -5.31 -9.63 -7.65
N GLY A 144 -4.64 -8.61 -7.10
CA GLY A 144 -5.13 -7.76 -6.04
C GLY A 144 -5.44 -6.32 -6.51
N GLY A 145 -5.42 -5.38 -5.57
CA GLY A 145 -5.53 -3.95 -5.83
C GLY A 145 -4.16 -3.27 -5.92
N GLY A 146 -4.17 -1.95 -6.10
CA GLY A 146 -2.94 -1.15 -6.20
C GLY A 146 -2.06 -1.55 -7.40
N SER A 147 -0.75 -1.28 -7.27
CA SER A 147 0.27 -1.65 -8.26
C SER A 147 1.10 -2.81 -7.74
N LEU A 148 1.37 -3.81 -8.58
CA LEU A 148 2.26 -4.93 -8.25
C LEU A 148 3.66 -4.66 -8.81
N ALA A 149 4.65 -4.50 -7.93
CA ALA A 149 5.99 -4.02 -8.28
C ALA A 149 7.11 -4.81 -7.61
N GLY A 150 8.32 -4.67 -8.17
CA GLY A 150 9.50 -5.41 -7.74
C GLY A 150 9.41 -6.90 -8.10
N LEU A 151 8.80 -7.23 -9.23
CA LEU A 151 8.74 -8.59 -9.73
C LEU A 151 10.15 -9.12 -10.00
N ALA A 152 10.43 -10.32 -9.50
CA ALA A 152 11.67 -11.03 -9.75
C ALA A 152 11.44 -12.55 -9.75
N VAL A 153 12.30 -13.27 -10.46
CA VAL A 153 12.37 -14.74 -10.41
C VAL A 153 13.32 -15.11 -9.28
N GLY A 154 12.84 -15.88 -8.30
CA GLY A 154 13.68 -16.44 -7.24
C GLY A 154 14.45 -17.68 -7.71
N THR A 155 15.21 -18.29 -6.81
CA THR A 155 15.97 -19.50 -7.12
C THR A 155 15.04 -20.65 -7.52
N ILE A 156 15.22 -21.19 -8.72
CA ILE A 156 14.44 -22.34 -9.21
C ILE A 156 14.75 -23.55 -8.33
N GLY A 157 13.71 -24.12 -7.74
CA GLY A 157 13.77 -25.39 -7.02
C GLY A 157 13.62 -26.56 -8.01
N TYR A 158 14.48 -27.56 -7.90
CA TYR A 158 14.44 -28.75 -8.75
C TYR A 158 14.05 -29.98 -7.94
N GLY A 159 13.24 -30.85 -8.54
CA GLY A 159 12.98 -32.18 -8.02
C GLY A 159 14.20 -33.10 -8.16
N ALA A 160 14.02 -34.37 -7.79
CA ALA A 160 15.06 -35.37 -7.95
C ALA A 160 15.42 -35.60 -9.42
N GLY A 161 16.66 -36.03 -9.67
CA GLY A 161 17.11 -36.49 -10.98
C GLY A 161 17.99 -35.49 -11.74
N ALA A 162 17.60 -34.23 -11.85
CA ALA A 162 18.40 -33.22 -12.57
C ALA A 162 18.12 -31.77 -12.13
N THR A 163 19.13 -30.92 -12.32
CA THR A 163 19.07 -29.48 -12.06
C THR A 163 19.45 -28.70 -13.33
N SER A 164 19.22 -27.38 -13.31
CA SER A 164 19.65 -26.44 -14.36
C SER A 164 19.09 -26.67 -15.77
N TRP A 165 18.07 -27.51 -15.92
CA TRP A 165 17.41 -27.73 -17.20
C TRP A 165 16.35 -26.68 -17.54
N LEU A 166 15.99 -25.82 -16.58
CA LEU A 166 14.97 -24.79 -16.76
C LEU A 166 15.60 -23.41 -16.56
N THR A 167 15.29 -22.49 -17.48
CA THR A 167 15.48 -21.06 -17.25
C THR A 167 14.12 -20.37 -17.21
N ALA A 168 13.98 -19.40 -16.31
CA ALA A 168 12.77 -18.61 -16.15
C ALA A 168 13.15 -17.14 -16.07
N THR A 169 12.54 -16.31 -16.91
CA THR A 169 12.86 -14.88 -17.01
C THR A 169 11.60 -14.04 -17.11
N LEU A 170 11.53 -13.00 -16.29
CA LEU A 170 10.54 -11.94 -16.43
C LEU A 170 11.05 -10.87 -17.40
N THR A 171 10.14 -10.18 -18.08
CA THR A 171 10.53 -9.11 -19.03
C THR A 171 10.50 -7.72 -18.38
N ARG A 172 9.84 -7.59 -17.23
CA ARG A 172 9.65 -6.35 -16.48
C ARG A 172 9.73 -6.62 -14.97
N THR A 173 9.69 -5.54 -14.20
CA THR A 173 9.66 -5.59 -12.73
C THR A 173 8.30 -5.16 -12.16
N THR A 174 7.29 -4.96 -13.00
CA THR A 174 5.94 -4.52 -12.63
C THR A 174 4.89 -5.25 -13.45
N ALA A 175 3.76 -5.64 -12.86
CA ALA A 175 2.67 -6.29 -13.60
C ALA A 175 1.84 -5.27 -14.42
N PRO A 176 1.23 -5.69 -15.55
CA PRO A 176 1.32 -7.03 -16.15
C PRO A 176 2.70 -7.29 -16.74
N ASP A 177 3.17 -8.52 -16.64
CA ASP A 177 4.43 -8.99 -17.23
C ASP A 177 4.29 -10.43 -17.75
N THR A 178 5.23 -10.86 -18.57
CA THR A 178 5.30 -12.24 -19.08
C THR A 178 6.50 -12.95 -18.47
N LEU A 179 6.25 -14.07 -17.81
CA LEU A 179 7.26 -15.03 -17.42
C LEU A 179 7.54 -15.96 -18.59
N VAL A 180 8.74 -15.88 -19.15
CA VAL A 180 9.21 -16.76 -20.23
C VAL A 180 9.98 -17.93 -19.62
N LEU A 181 9.61 -19.14 -20.02
CA LEU A 181 10.19 -20.40 -19.55
C LEU A 181 10.86 -21.12 -20.71
N THR A 182 12.09 -21.56 -20.52
CA THR A 182 12.83 -22.35 -21.51
C THR A 182 13.40 -23.61 -20.87
N ALA A 183 12.99 -24.76 -21.38
CA ALA A 183 13.54 -26.06 -20.98
C ALA A 183 14.65 -26.49 -21.93
N GLN A 184 15.69 -27.11 -21.38
CA GLN A 184 16.86 -27.61 -22.11
C GLN A 184 16.92 -29.13 -22.00
N THR A 185 16.91 -29.83 -23.14
CA THR A 185 17.09 -31.29 -23.20
C THR A 185 18.49 -31.68 -22.74
N GLY A 186 19.52 -31.00 -23.26
CA GLY A 186 20.92 -31.23 -22.91
C GLY A 186 21.30 -32.71 -22.95
N SER A 187 21.98 -33.18 -21.90
CA SER A 187 22.34 -34.58 -21.68
C SER A 187 21.39 -35.32 -20.74
N LEU A 188 20.16 -34.81 -20.55
CA LEU A 188 19.17 -35.47 -19.70
C LEU A 188 18.74 -36.79 -20.32
N ALA A 189 18.62 -37.82 -19.48
CA ALA A 189 18.07 -39.11 -19.87
C ALA A 189 16.55 -39.02 -20.08
N ALA A 190 15.98 -40.02 -20.74
CA ALA A 190 14.53 -40.19 -20.78
C ALA A 190 13.99 -40.31 -19.34
N GLY A 191 12.87 -39.63 -19.07
CA GLY A 191 12.32 -39.51 -17.72
C GLY A 191 11.44 -38.27 -17.56
N THR A 192 10.91 -38.10 -16.37
CA THR A 192 10.11 -36.92 -16.01
C THR A 192 10.84 -36.13 -14.92
N TYR A 193 11.03 -34.85 -15.19
CA TYR A 193 11.69 -33.89 -14.31
C TYR A 193 10.69 -32.84 -13.85
N THR A 194 10.81 -32.39 -12.61
CA THR A 194 9.94 -31.36 -12.04
C THR A 194 10.75 -30.20 -11.51
N ALA A 195 10.26 -28.98 -11.66
CA ALA A 195 10.83 -27.78 -11.07
C ALA A 195 9.72 -26.87 -10.51
N THR A 196 10.10 -26.00 -9.59
CA THR A 196 9.26 -24.96 -9.01
C THR A 196 9.92 -23.61 -9.24
N VAL A 197 9.21 -22.69 -9.88
CA VAL A 197 9.70 -21.33 -10.18
C VAL A 197 9.02 -20.36 -9.23
N PRO A 198 9.70 -19.92 -8.15
CA PRO A 198 9.17 -18.86 -7.30
C PRO A 198 9.27 -17.52 -8.02
N VAL A 199 8.16 -16.79 -8.08
CA VAL A 199 8.12 -15.37 -8.46
C VAL A 199 7.87 -14.56 -7.20
N THR A 200 8.71 -13.56 -6.96
CA THR A 200 8.58 -12.63 -5.85
C THR A 200 8.09 -11.28 -6.33
N ALA A 201 7.47 -10.53 -5.43
CA ALA A 201 7.22 -9.10 -5.56
C ALA A 201 7.40 -8.44 -4.19
N VAL A 202 7.81 -7.17 -4.16
CA VAL A 202 8.11 -6.46 -2.91
C VAL A 202 6.86 -6.20 -2.08
N ASN A 203 5.72 -5.98 -2.75
CA ASN A 203 4.48 -5.54 -2.12
C ASN A 203 3.32 -6.52 -2.28
N ALA A 204 3.58 -7.75 -2.73
CA ALA A 204 2.55 -8.77 -2.84
C ALA A 204 2.35 -9.55 -1.54
N THR A 205 1.09 -9.83 -1.21
CA THR A 205 0.73 -10.63 -0.02
C THR A 205 1.08 -12.10 -0.13
N ASN A 206 1.20 -12.63 -1.35
CA ASN A 206 1.52 -14.02 -1.64
C ASN A 206 2.94 -14.18 -2.20
N SER A 207 3.89 -13.31 -1.83
CA SER A 207 5.29 -13.39 -2.26
C SER A 207 6.10 -14.31 -1.32
N PRO A 208 6.84 -15.32 -1.83
CA PRO A 208 6.87 -15.78 -3.23
C PRO A 208 5.61 -16.57 -3.62
N HIS A 209 5.15 -16.40 -4.86
CA HIS A 209 4.12 -17.24 -5.48
C HIS A 209 4.81 -18.20 -6.46
N THR A 210 4.50 -19.49 -6.41
CA THR A 210 5.33 -20.53 -7.05
C THR A 210 4.59 -21.23 -8.17
N LEU A 211 5.17 -21.20 -9.38
CA LEU A 211 4.69 -21.92 -10.55
C LEU A 211 5.33 -23.32 -10.60
N LYS A 212 4.56 -24.35 -10.96
CA LYS A 212 5.08 -25.71 -11.16
C LYS A 212 5.46 -25.92 -12.63
N VAL A 213 6.58 -26.60 -12.88
CA VAL A 213 7.00 -26.96 -14.24
C VAL A 213 7.34 -28.44 -14.29
N THR A 214 6.82 -29.14 -15.29
CA THR A 214 7.16 -30.54 -15.57
C THR A 214 7.82 -30.63 -16.95
N PHE A 215 8.86 -31.45 -17.08
CA PHE A 215 9.50 -31.74 -18.35
C PHE A 215 9.61 -33.24 -18.55
N THR A 216 8.96 -33.75 -19.59
CA THR A 216 8.97 -35.18 -19.94
C THR A 216 9.85 -35.41 -21.17
N LEU A 217 10.86 -36.26 -21.01
CA LEU A 217 11.72 -36.74 -22.07
C LEU A 217 11.39 -38.19 -22.40
N ASN A 218 11.00 -38.44 -23.64
CA ASN A 218 10.66 -39.76 -24.17
C ASN A 218 11.83 -40.37 -24.95
#